data_AF-A0A2E2E642-F1
#
_entry.id   AF-A0A2E2E642-F1
#
_cell.length_a   1.000
_cell.length_b   1.000
_cell.length_c   1.000
_cell.angle_alpha   90.00
_cell.angle_beta   90.00
_cell.angle_gamma   90.00
#
_symmetry.space_group_name_H-M   'P 1'
#
loop_
_entity.id
_entity.type
_entity.pdbx_description
1 polymer ?
#
loop_
_entity_poly.entity_id
_entity_poly.type
_entity_poly.pdbx_seq_one_letter_code
_entity_poly.pdbx_strand_id
1 'polypeptide(L)'
;MIKLTAKHESFPIAGTFTISRGSKTTVEVVVVELTENGVTGRGECVPYARYGESIASVMAQIQEMEGALGQGMDRHALNDAMPAGAARNAIDCALWDLDAKRSGMPAWKAAGFSQAPQALVTAYTLSLDTPENMAKAAEKNASRPLFKLKLTGDGDLERVAAVRAAAPDTRLIVDANEGWSPEMVEPFSEKLGALGVEMIEQPLPAAQDAILADLAHPVPLCADESAHARKGLPSLIGKYDVINIKLDKTGGLTEALYLRAEAEAAGMEIMIGCMLATSLGMAPAFLVAQGAKFVDLDGPLLLAVDREPGFEFEGSLMHPPKPELWG
;
A
#
# COMPACT_ATOMS: atom_id res chain seq x y z
N MET A 1 9.91 -2.19 -31.00
CA MET A 1 8.62 -2.70 -30.53
C MET A 1 8.85 -3.29 -29.17
N ILE A 2 8.06 -2.87 -28.20
CA ILE A 2 8.09 -3.42 -26.85
C ILE A 2 7.53 -4.83 -26.88
N LYS A 3 8.22 -5.77 -26.23
CA LYS A 3 7.74 -7.14 -25.97
C LYS A 3 7.22 -7.22 -24.53
N LEU A 4 5.98 -7.67 -24.37
CA LEU A 4 5.34 -7.89 -23.07
C LEU A 4 5.54 -9.35 -22.63
N THR A 5 5.88 -9.55 -21.35
CA THR A 5 5.69 -10.83 -20.66
C THR A 5 5.03 -10.61 -19.31
N ALA A 6 4.08 -11.46 -18.95
CA ALA A 6 3.42 -11.46 -17.65
C ALA A 6 3.57 -12.84 -17.00
N LYS A 7 3.85 -12.87 -15.69
CA LYS A 7 4.04 -14.10 -14.91
C LYS A 7 3.33 -13.99 -13.58
N HIS A 8 2.70 -15.08 -13.17
CA HIS A 8 2.20 -15.25 -11.81
C HIS A 8 3.30 -15.92 -10.96
N GLU A 9 3.57 -15.34 -9.79
CA GLU A 9 4.54 -15.85 -8.82
C GLU A 9 3.88 -15.94 -7.43
N SER A 10 4.29 -16.93 -6.63
CA SER A 10 3.79 -17.15 -5.27
C SER A 10 4.95 -17.06 -4.27
N PHE A 11 4.78 -16.23 -3.24
CA PHE A 11 5.79 -15.98 -2.20
C PHE A 11 5.29 -16.44 -0.84
N PRO A 12 6.09 -17.22 -0.07
CA PRO A 12 5.70 -17.66 1.26
C PRO A 12 5.74 -16.51 2.26
N ILE A 13 4.74 -16.44 3.14
CA ILE A 13 4.67 -15.48 4.25
C ILE A 13 5.45 -16.03 5.46
N ALA A 14 6.13 -15.17 6.21
CA ALA A 14 6.77 -15.52 7.46
C ALA A 14 5.71 -15.77 8.56
N GLY A 15 5.16 -16.99 8.58
CA GLY A 15 4.08 -17.38 9.49
C GLY A 15 2.71 -17.23 8.84
N THR A 16 1.85 -16.38 9.41
CA THR A 16 0.49 -16.17 8.91
C THR A 16 0.12 -14.70 9.00
N PHE A 17 -0.40 -14.17 7.90
CA PHE A 17 -0.94 -12.81 7.85
C PHE A 17 -2.46 -12.87 8.01
N THR A 18 -2.99 -12.21 9.04
CA THR A 18 -4.43 -12.24 9.37
C THR A 18 -4.99 -10.84 9.45
N ILE A 19 -6.09 -10.62 8.72
CA ILE A 19 -6.94 -9.43 8.79
C ILE A 19 -8.38 -9.84 9.14
N SER A 20 -9.27 -8.86 9.30
CA SER A 20 -10.69 -9.09 9.62
C SER A 20 -11.41 -10.07 8.67
N ARG A 21 -10.97 -10.14 7.41
CA ARG A 21 -11.57 -10.96 6.35
C ARG A 21 -10.93 -12.35 6.18
N GLY A 22 -9.86 -12.68 6.91
CA GLY A 22 -9.23 -14.00 6.88
C GLY A 22 -7.71 -14.01 6.97
N SER A 23 -7.14 -15.21 6.86
CA SER A 23 -5.70 -15.49 7.00
C SER A 23 -5.08 -16.01 5.70
N LYS A 24 -3.81 -15.70 5.49
CA LYS A 24 -3.00 -16.17 4.35
C LYS A 24 -1.62 -16.65 4.80
N THR A 25 -1.09 -17.63 4.07
CA THR A 25 0.28 -18.16 4.22
C THR A 25 1.14 -17.93 2.97
N THR A 26 0.54 -17.50 1.87
CA THR A 26 1.23 -17.08 0.64
C THR A 26 0.69 -15.76 0.13
N VAL A 27 1.53 -15.08 -0.64
CA VAL A 27 1.18 -13.93 -1.48
C VAL A 27 1.26 -14.36 -2.93
N GLU A 28 0.20 -14.05 -3.68
CA GLU A 28 0.15 -14.29 -5.12
C GLU A 28 0.30 -12.95 -5.85
N VAL A 29 1.40 -12.79 -6.60
CA VAL A 29 1.70 -11.56 -7.35
C VAL A 29 1.70 -11.82 -8.86
N VAL A 30 1.44 -10.78 -9.64
CA VAL A 30 1.67 -10.79 -11.08
C VAL A 30 2.79 -9.80 -11.41
N VAL A 31 3.79 -10.28 -12.14
CA VAL A 31 4.94 -9.50 -12.61
C VAL A 31 4.80 -9.26 -14.10
N VAL A 32 4.93 -8.01 -14.51
CA VAL A 32 5.04 -7.58 -15.91
C VAL A 32 6.48 -7.22 -16.20
N GLU A 33 7.01 -7.72 -17.32
CA GLU A 33 8.27 -7.28 -17.89
C GLU A 33 8.02 -6.72 -19.30
N LEU A 34 8.54 -5.52 -19.57
CA LEU A 34 8.48 -4.85 -20.87
C LEU A 34 9.89 -4.72 -21.40
N THR A 35 10.18 -5.33 -22.55
CA THR A 35 11.53 -5.35 -23.11
C THR A 35 11.57 -4.67 -24.48
N GLU A 36 12.47 -3.70 -24.65
CA GLU A 36 12.77 -3.09 -25.94
C GLU A 36 14.29 -2.91 -26.11
N ASN A 37 14.83 -3.34 -27.25
CA ASN A 37 16.25 -3.23 -27.58
C ASN A 37 17.21 -3.79 -26.51
N GLY A 38 16.81 -4.87 -25.83
CA GLY A 38 17.59 -5.52 -24.78
C GLY A 38 17.51 -4.85 -23.40
N VAL A 39 16.74 -3.77 -23.27
CA VAL A 39 16.46 -3.12 -21.99
C VAL A 39 15.09 -3.59 -21.48
N THR A 40 15.02 -3.95 -20.20
CA THR A 40 13.81 -4.49 -19.57
C THR A 40 13.39 -3.66 -18.37
N GLY A 41 12.15 -3.16 -18.41
CA GLY A 41 11.44 -2.61 -17.26
C GLY A 41 10.52 -3.64 -16.63
N ARG A 42 10.31 -3.56 -15.32
CA ARG A 42 9.49 -4.49 -14.54
C ARG A 42 8.49 -3.76 -13.65
N GLY A 43 7.35 -4.38 -13.44
CA GLY A 43 6.34 -3.91 -12.48
C GLY A 43 5.65 -5.11 -11.84
N GLU A 44 5.16 -4.91 -10.62
CA GLU A 44 4.48 -5.94 -9.83
C GLU A 44 3.12 -5.41 -9.36
N CYS A 45 2.13 -6.29 -9.35
CA CYS A 45 0.84 -6.02 -8.75
C CYS A 45 0.32 -7.21 -7.95
N VAL A 46 -0.62 -6.95 -7.04
CA VAL A 46 -1.29 -7.98 -6.25
C VAL A 46 -2.80 -7.98 -6.57
N PRO A 47 -3.30 -8.97 -7.33
CA PRO A 47 -4.73 -9.10 -7.57
C PRO A 47 -5.51 -9.23 -6.25
N TYR A 48 -6.52 -8.38 -6.04
CA TYR A 48 -7.25 -8.33 -4.79
C TYR A 48 -8.74 -8.69 -4.96
N ALA A 49 -9.13 -9.87 -4.48
CA ALA A 49 -10.50 -10.41 -4.62
C ALA A 49 -11.60 -9.51 -4.03
N ARG A 50 -11.29 -8.74 -2.98
CA ARG A 50 -12.20 -7.73 -2.39
C ARG A 50 -12.58 -6.63 -3.39
N TYR A 51 -11.77 -6.41 -4.43
CA TYR A 51 -12.03 -5.47 -5.52
C TYR A 51 -12.48 -6.16 -6.82
N GLY A 52 -12.85 -7.44 -6.74
CA GLY A 52 -13.32 -8.21 -7.89
C GLY A 52 -12.20 -8.70 -8.81
N GLU A 53 -10.95 -8.64 -8.37
CA GLU A 53 -9.80 -9.09 -9.16
C GLU A 53 -9.43 -10.55 -8.86
N SER A 54 -8.98 -11.24 -9.90
CA SER A 54 -8.36 -12.56 -9.82
C SER A 54 -7.05 -12.55 -10.61
N ILE A 55 -6.18 -13.52 -10.35
CA ILE A 55 -4.94 -13.68 -11.14
C ILE A 55 -5.27 -13.83 -12.63
N ALA A 56 -6.29 -14.64 -12.97
CA ALA A 56 -6.70 -14.86 -14.35
C ALA A 56 -7.22 -13.59 -15.02
N SER A 57 -8.06 -12.81 -14.33
CA SER A 57 -8.59 -11.55 -14.89
C SER A 57 -7.51 -10.51 -15.07
N VAL A 58 -6.57 -10.38 -14.11
CA VAL A 58 -5.45 -9.44 -14.18
C VAL A 58 -4.50 -9.81 -15.32
N MET A 59 -4.14 -11.09 -15.45
CA MET A 59 -3.30 -11.58 -16.55
C MET A 59 -3.96 -11.35 -17.93
N ALA A 60 -5.28 -11.55 -18.04
CA ALA A 60 -6.01 -11.28 -19.28
C ALA A 60 -5.99 -9.79 -19.65
N GLN A 61 -6.30 -8.90 -18.70
CA GLN A 61 -6.22 -7.45 -18.90
C GLN A 61 -4.83 -6.97 -19.31
N ILE A 62 -3.78 -7.57 -18.73
CA ILE A 62 -2.39 -7.26 -19.12
C ILE A 62 -2.14 -7.70 -20.57
N GLN A 63 -2.54 -8.91 -20.94
CA GLN A 63 -2.32 -9.45 -22.29
C GLN A 63 -3.04 -8.64 -23.38
N GLU A 64 -4.23 -8.11 -23.09
CA GLU A 64 -4.98 -7.26 -24.01
C GLU A 64 -4.21 -6.01 -24.45
N MET A 65 -3.24 -5.54 -23.63
CA MET A 65 -2.43 -4.37 -23.93
C MET A 65 -1.21 -4.67 -24.82
N GLU A 66 -0.90 -5.93 -25.11
CA GLU A 66 0.31 -6.32 -25.85
C GLU A 66 0.45 -5.57 -27.19
N GLY A 67 -0.63 -5.51 -27.97
CA GLY A 67 -0.63 -4.85 -29.28
C GLY A 67 -0.35 -3.34 -29.18
N ALA A 68 -0.98 -2.66 -28.24
CA ALA A 68 -0.82 -1.22 -28.05
C ALA A 68 0.56 -0.86 -27.48
N LEU A 69 1.06 -1.65 -26.51
CA LEU A 69 2.41 -1.50 -25.97
C LEU A 69 3.47 -1.76 -27.05
N GLY A 70 3.28 -2.78 -27.90
CA GLY A 70 4.16 -3.07 -29.03
C GLY A 70 4.26 -1.92 -30.04
N GLN A 71 3.21 -1.11 -30.15
CA GLN A 71 3.12 0.10 -30.97
C GLN A 71 3.61 1.37 -30.26
N GLY A 72 4.09 1.28 -29.02
CA GLY A 72 4.70 2.39 -28.29
C GLY A 72 3.73 3.20 -27.44
N MET A 73 2.62 2.61 -26.98
CA MET A 73 1.79 3.21 -25.93
C MET A 73 2.64 3.61 -24.71
N ASP A 74 2.49 4.86 -24.27
CA ASP A 74 3.15 5.37 -23.06
C ASP A 74 2.23 5.28 -21.82
N ARG A 75 2.78 5.63 -20.66
CA ARG A 75 2.08 5.61 -19.36
C ARG A 75 0.85 6.54 -19.31
N HIS A 76 0.84 7.62 -20.09
CA HIS A 76 -0.28 8.55 -20.10
C HIS A 76 -1.46 7.97 -20.90
N ALA A 77 -1.18 7.44 -22.09
CA ALA A 77 -2.16 6.73 -22.89
C ALA A 77 -2.69 5.46 -22.19
N LEU A 78 -1.83 4.76 -21.43
CA LEU A 78 -2.24 3.63 -20.59
C LEU A 78 -3.27 4.04 -19.54
N ASN A 79 -3.07 5.19 -18.87
CA ASN A 79 -3.95 5.68 -17.82
C ASN A 79 -5.38 5.97 -18.33
N ASP A 80 -5.51 6.34 -19.61
CA ASP A 80 -6.80 6.57 -20.26
C ASP A 80 -7.40 5.26 -20.84
N ALA A 81 -6.55 4.34 -21.30
CA ALA A 81 -6.98 3.10 -21.95
C ALA A 81 -7.42 2.01 -20.96
N MET A 82 -6.89 2.01 -19.73
CA MET A 82 -7.19 0.99 -18.72
C MET A 82 -7.81 1.62 -17.47
N PRO A 83 -8.79 0.94 -16.83
CA PRO A 83 -9.25 1.34 -15.50
C PRO A 83 -8.14 1.18 -14.45
N ALA A 84 -8.25 1.92 -13.35
CA ALA A 84 -7.40 1.73 -12.18
C ALA A 84 -7.59 0.32 -11.59
N GLY A 85 -6.49 -0.33 -11.21
CA GLY A 85 -6.47 -1.71 -10.70
C GLY A 85 -5.09 -2.35 -10.86
N ALA A 86 -4.94 -3.57 -10.33
CA ALA A 86 -3.67 -4.29 -10.28
C ALA A 86 -3.02 -4.45 -11.68
N ALA A 87 -3.80 -4.79 -12.71
CA ALA A 87 -3.29 -4.96 -14.08
C ALA A 87 -2.59 -3.70 -14.61
N ARG A 88 -3.24 -2.53 -14.42
CA ARG A 88 -2.67 -1.25 -14.85
C ARG A 88 -1.46 -0.87 -14.01
N ASN A 89 -1.46 -1.19 -12.71
CA ASN A 89 -0.32 -0.98 -11.83
C ASN A 89 0.95 -1.67 -12.35
N ALA A 90 0.88 -2.96 -12.67
CA ALA A 90 2.05 -3.70 -13.14
C ALA A 90 2.60 -3.14 -14.47
N ILE A 91 1.73 -2.77 -15.41
CA ILE A 91 2.18 -2.19 -16.70
C ILE A 91 2.74 -0.78 -16.50
N ASP A 92 2.06 0.09 -15.75
CA ASP A 92 2.51 1.46 -15.51
C ASP A 92 3.90 1.48 -14.86
N CYS A 93 4.09 0.68 -13.81
CA CYS A 93 5.37 0.58 -13.12
C CYS A 93 6.47 -0.04 -14.00
N ALA A 94 6.12 -0.97 -14.90
CA ALA A 94 7.07 -1.52 -15.87
C ALA A 94 7.48 -0.49 -16.95
N LEU A 95 6.56 0.39 -17.36
CA LEU A 95 6.87 1.50 -18.27
C LEU A 95 7.80 2.52 -17.59
N TRP A 96 7.54 2.87 -16.33
CA TRP A 96 8.44 3.73 -15.54
C TRP A 96 9.87 3.17 -15.46
N ASP A 97 10.01 1.89 -15.12
CA ASP A 97 11.31 1.22 -15.03
C ASP A 97 12.01 1.12 -16.39
N LEU A 98 11.25 0.81 -17.45
CA LEU A 98 11.78 0.75 -18.82
C LEU A 98 12.29 2.12 -19.28
N ASP A 99 11.51 3.17 -19.07
CA ASP A 99 11.89 4.55 -19.42
C ASP A 99 13.12 5.02 -18.66
N ALA A 100 13.21 4.71 -17.36
CA ALA A 100 14.35 5.06 -16.53
C ALA A 100 15.64 4.39 -17.06
N LYS A 101 15.58 3.07 -17.32
CA LYS A 101 16.72 2.30 -17.82
C LYS A 101 17.13 2.68 -19.24
N ARG A 102 16.18 2.99 -20.12
CA ARG A 102 16.46 3.42 -21.49
C ARG A 102 17.12 4.79 -21.55
N SER A 103 16.64 5.72 -20.73
CA SER A 103 17.10 7.11 -20.73
C SER A 103 18.34 7.33 -19.85
N GLY A 104 18.60 6.42 -18.91
CA GLY A 104 19.56 6.63 -17.82
C GLY A 104 19.11 7.68 -16.80
N MET A 105 17.85 8.13 -16.88
CA MET A 105 17.26 9.06 -15.92
C MET A 105 16.54 8.29 -14.82
N PRO A 106 16.94 8.41 -13.54
CA PRO A 106 16.27 7.72 -12.45
C PRO A 106 14.77 8.05 -12.38
N ALA A 107 13.94 7.05 -12.06
CA ALA A 107 12.48 7.21 -12.05
C ALA A 107 12.00 8.37 -11.16
N TRP A 108 12.64 8.61 -10.01
CA TRP A 108 12.29 9.73 -9.11
C TRP A 108 12.43 11.10 -9.77
N LYS A 109 13.43 11.27 -10.66
CA LYS A 109 13.65 12.54 -11.35
C LYS A 109 12.60 12.76 -12.42
N ALA A 110 12.26 11.70 -13.16
CA ALA A 110 11.17 11.74 -14.14
C ALA A 110 9.79 11.93 -13.47
N ALA A 111 9.62 11.45 -12.22
CA ALA A 111 8.45 11.68 -11.39
C ALA A 111 8.37 13.11 -10.80
N GLY A 112 9.35 13.97 -11.08
CA GLY A 112 9.32 15.39 -10.70
C GLY A 112 9.85 15.70 -9.30
N PHE A 113 10.44 14.74 -8.59
CA PHE A 113 11.05 15.00 -7.29
C PHE A 113 12.31 15.87 -7.45
N SER A 114 12.43 16.91 -6.64
CA SER A 114 13.57 17.84 -6.67
C SER A 114 14.85 17.28 -6.06
N GLN A 115 14.73 16.24 -5.24
CA GLN A 115 15.82 15.60 -4.51
C GLN A 115 15.72 14.08 -4.63
N ALA A 116 16.86 13.41 -4.53
CA ALA A 116 16.91 11.97 -4.48
C ALA A 116 16.15 11.46 -3.22
N PRO A 117 15.37 10.37 -3.35
CA PRO A 117 14.66 9.76 -2.23
C PRO A 117 15.60 9.46 -1.07
N GLN A 118 15.14 9.72 0.15
CA GLN A 118 15.85 9.39 1.37
C GLN A 118 15.27 8.13 2.00
N ALA A 119 16.02 7.51 2.89
CA ALA A 119 15.51 6.42 3.71
C ALA A 119 14.31 6.93 4.54
N LEU A 120 13.29 6.08 4.68
CA LEU A 120 12.08 6.40 5.44
C LEU A 120 11.69 5.25 6.36
N VAL A 121 10.89 5.56 7.37
CA VAL A 121 10.38 4.57 8.30
C VAL A 121 9.07 4.00 7.74
N THR A 122 9.02 2.70 7.51
CA THR A 122 7.76 1.98 7.29
C THR A 122 7.18 1.52 8.63
N ALA A 123 5.85 1.46 8.72
CA ALA A 123 5.15 0.71 9.74
C ALA A 123 5.54 -0.77 9.69
N TYR A 124 5.26 -1.49 10.76
CA TYR A 124 5.31 -2.95 10.77
C TYR A 124 3.98 -3.49 11.28
N THR A 125 3.32 -4.30 10.45
CA THR A 125 1.99 -4.80 10.72
C THR A 125 2.02 -5.97 11.69
N LEU A 126 1.27 -5.85 12.78
CA LEU A 126 0.94 -6.96 13.65
C LEU A 126 -0.39 -7.56 13.21
N SER A 127 -0.34 -8.80 12.72
CA SER A 127 -1.51 -9.60 12.37
C SER A 127 -2.51 -9.66 13.53
N LEU A 128 -3.79 -9.73 13.18
CA LEU A 128 -4.86 -9.92 14.16
C LEU A 128 -4.68 -11.26 14.88
N ASP A 129 -4.70 -11.24 16.21
CA ASP A 129 -4.68 -12.41 17.09
C ASP A 129 -5.36 -12.06 18.44
N THR A 130 -5.26 -12.95 19.42
CA THR A 130 -5.56 -12.69 20.83
C THR A 130 -4.70 -11.54 21.39
N PRO A 131 -5.19 -10.78 22.40
CA PRO A 131 -4.40 -9.73 23.06
C PRO A 131 -3.02 -10.20 23.52
N GLU A 132 -2.93 -11.42 24.08
CA GLU A 132 -1.69 -11.99 24.59
C GLU A 132 -0.68 -12.27 23.46
N ASN A 133 -1.13 -12.78 22.32
CA ASN A 133 -0.25 -13.06 21.18
C ASN A 133 0.19 -11.77 20.49
N MET A 134 -0.69 -10.79 20.34
CA MET A 134 -0.33 -9.47 19.81
C MET A 134 0.67 -8.75 20.73
N ALA A 135 0.51 -8.83 22.05
CA ALA A 135 1.47 -8.27 23.01
C ALA A 135 2.86 -8.92 22.87
N LYS A 136 2.94 -10.26 22.75
CA LYS A 136 4.21 -10.96 22.51
C LYS A 136 4.85 -10.57 21.17
N ALA A 137 4.04 -10.40 20.12
CA ALA A 137 4.53 -9.96 18.82
C ALA A 137 5.07 -8.52 18.89
N ALA A 138 4.40 -7.64 19.64
CA ALA A 138 4.84 -6.29 19.91
C ALA A 138 6.15 -6.26 20.71
N GLU A 139 6.25 -7.02 21.80
CA GLU A 139 7.48 -7.12 22.61
C GLU A 139 8.67 -7.57 21.77
N LYS A 140 8.49 -8.61 20.94
CA LYS A 140 9.53 -9.11 20.02
C LYS A 140 10.00 -8.06 19.03
N ASN A 141 9.14 -7.10 18.67
CA ASN A 141 9.41 -6.08 17.67
C ASN A 141 9.51 -4.66 18.27
N ALA A 142 9.63 -4.51 19.59
CA ALA A 142 9.48 -3.22 20.27
C ALA A 142 10.55 -2.17 19.87
N SER A 143 11.64 -2.58 19.23
CA SER A 143 12.62 -1.67 18.64
C SER A 143 12.11 -0.96 17.38
N ARG A 144 10.99 -1.40 16.80
CA ARG A 144 10.38 -0.75 15.65
C ARG A 144 9.63 0.51 16.09
N PRO A 145 9.77 1.62 15.37
CA PRO A 145 9.24 2.91 15.78
C PRO A 145 7.73 3.08 15.53
N LEU A 146 7.14 2.24 14.67
CA LEU A 146 5.73 2.34 14.27
C LEU A 146 5.13 0.95 14.04
N PHE A 147 4.03 0.64 14.73
CA PHE A 147 3.21 -0.53 14.46
C PHE A 147 1.90 -0.18 13.79
N LYS A 148 1.46 -1.05 12.89
CA LYS A 148 0.10 -1.10 12.36
C LYS A 148 -0.63 -2.31 12.92
N LEU A 149 -1.70 -2.10 13.69
CA LEU A 149 -2.43 -3.18 14.35
C LEU A 149 -3.69 -3.53 13.57
N LYS A 150 -3.82 -4.80 13.19
CA LYS A 150 -5.05 -5.31 12.55
C LYS A 150 -6.12 -5.59 13.59
N LEU A 151 -7.32 -5.07 13.34
CA LEU A 151 -8.46 -5.04 14.25
C LEU A 151 -9.72 -5.63 13.60
N THR A 152 -10.75 -5.90 14.43
CA THR A 152 -12.01 -6.57 14.00
C THR A 152 -13.29 -6.08 14.68
N GLY A 153 -13.21 -5.08 15.54
CA GLY A 153 -14.28 -4.63 16.41
C GLY A 153 -14.20 -5.28 17.79
N ASP A 154 -14.72 -6.50 17.92
CA ASP A 154 -14.83 -7.19 19.21
C ASP A 154 -13.45 -7.50 19.83
N GLY A 155 -13.16 -6.92 21.00
CA GLY A 155 -11.92 -7.11 21.75
C GLY A 155 -10.76 -6.21 21.31
N ASP A 156 -11.00 -5.24 20.42
CA ASP A 156 -9.95 -4.38 19.87
C ASP A 156 -9.25 -3.54 20.93
N LEU A 157 -10.02 -2.97 21.88
CA LEU A 157 -9.46 -2.13 22.93
C LEU A 157 -8.51 -2.92 23.84
N GLU A 158 -8.86 -4.17 24.15
CA GLU A 158 -8.02 -5.08 24.91
C GLU A 158 -6.74 -5.43 24.15
N ARG A 159 -6.83 -5.70 22.84
CA ARG A 159 -5.65 -5.95 21.98
C ARG A 159 -4.71 -4.75 21.95
N VAL A 160 -5.24 -3.56 21.69
CA VAL A 160 -4.44 -2.33 21.60
C VAL A 160 -3.82 -1.98 22.95
N ALA A 161 -4.57 -2.13 24.06
CA ALA A 161 -4.04 -1.92 25.40
C ALA A 161 -2.89 -2.90 25.72
N ALA A 162 -3.03 -4.17 25.35
CA ALA A 162 -1.99 -5.18 25.55
C ALA A 162 -0.72 -4.87 24.72
N VAL A 163 -0.88 -4.44 23.46
CA VAL A 163 0.24 -4.00 22.61
C VAL A 163 0.92 -2.75 23.17
N ARG A 164 0.14 -1.73 23.57
CA ARG A 164 0.69 -0.51 24.18
C ARG A 164 1.49 -0.83 25.46
N ALA A 165 1.02 -1.76 26.29
CA ALA A 165 1.75 -2.17 27.48
C ALA A 165 3.08 -2.88 27.14
N ALA A 166 3.10 -3.68 26.07
CA ALA A 166 4.29 -4.42 25.63
C ALA A 166 5.31 -3.56 24.86
N ALA A 167 4.86 -2.48 24.22
CA ALA A 167 5.69 -1.55 23.46
C ALA A 167 5.30 -0.09 23.75
N PRO A 168 5.61 0.42 24.96
CA PRO A 168 5.09 1.69 25.46
C PRO A 168 5.53 2.90 24.64
N ASP A 169 6.71 2.86 24.03
CA ASP A 169 7.29 3.99 23.29
C ASP A 169 7.05 3.91 21.77
N THR A 170 6.49 2.81 21.26
CA THR A 170 6.23 2.62 19.83
C THR A 170 4.99 3.41 19.39
N ARG A 171 5.06 4.10 18.26
CA ARG A 171 3.91 4.76 17.66
C ARG A 171 2.91 3.72 17.17
N LEU A 172 1.61 4.00 17.29
CA LEU A 172 0.57 3.04 16.92
C LEU A 172 -0.39 3.67 15.90
N ILE A 173 -0.62 2.95 14.81
CA ILE A 173 -1.79 3.13 13.94
C ILE A 173 -2.58 1.82 13.94
N VAL A 174 -3.88 1.90 13.69
CA VAL A 174 -4.75 0.72 13.69
C VAL A 174 -5.55 0.65 12.40
N ASP A 175 -5.94 -0.56 12.01
CA ASP A 175 -6.69 -0.81 10.79
C ASP A 175 -7.77 -1.86 11.07
N ALA A 176 -9.03 -1.40 11.01
CA ALA A 176 -10.19 -2.23 11.27
C ALA A 176 -10.65 -3.00 10.02
N ASN A 177 -10.13 -2.65 8.83
CA ASN A 177 -10.47 -3.28 7.56
C ASN A 177 -11.99 -3.48 7.40
N GLU A 178 -12.76 -2.41 7.55
CA GLU A 178 -14.23 -2.38 7.43
C GLU A 178 -14.99 -3.12 8.55
N GLY A 179 -14.32 -3.41 9.68
CA GLY A 179 -14.83 -4.30 10.72
C GLY A 179 -15.77 -3.68 11.77
N TRP A 180 -15.91 -2.35 11.82
CA TRP A 180 -16.73 -1.69 12.84
C TRP A 180 -18.13 -1.33 12.33
N SER A 181 -19.07 -1.15 13.26
CA SER A 181 -20.35 -0.48 13.01
C SER A 181 -20.27 1.02 13.36
N PRO A 182 -21.18 1.86 12.82
CA PRO A 182 -21.18 3.30 13.07
C PRO A 182 -21.12 3.69 14.55
N GLU A 183 -21.95 3.05 15.38
CA GLU A 183 -22.04 3.25 16.82
C GLU A 183 -20.76 2.87 17.60
N MET A 184 -19.79 2.18 16.98
CA MET A 184 -18.49 1.90 17.59
C MET A 184 -17.47 3.02 17.36
N VAL A 185 -17.59 3.79 16.26
CA VAL A 185 -16.50 4.66 15.75
C VAL A 185 -16.04 5.68 16.78
N GLU A 186 -16.95 6.54 17.25
CA GLU A 186 -16.62 7.61 18.21
C GLU A 186 -16.12 7.07 19.55
N PRO A 187 -16.81 6.13 20.25
CA PRO A 187 -16.35 5.64 21.55
C PRO A 187 -15.06 4.82 21.46
N PHE A 188 -14.79 4.15 20.34
CA PHE A 188 -13.51 3.47 20.13
C PHE A 188 -12.41 4.47 19.83
N SER A 189 -12.67 5.47 18.99
CA SER A 189 -11.71 6.52 18.65
C SER A 189 -11.21 7.26 19.89
N GLU A 190 -12.10 7.66 20.80
CA GLU A 190 -11.70 8.29 22.08
C GLU A 190 -10.77 7.41 22.92
N LYS A 191 -11.12 6.14 23.09
CA LYS A 191 -10.36 5.19 23.92
C LYS A 191 -9.02 4.83 23.28
N LEU A 192 -8.99 4.67 21.96
CA LEU A 192 -7.75 4.43 21.21
C LEU A 192 -6.83 5.65 21.23
N GLY A 193 -7.38 6.85 21.15
CA GLY A 193 -6.63 8.09 21.35
C GLY A 193 -5.98 8.16 22.74
N ALA A 194 -6.70 7.75 23.79
CA ALA A 194 -6.14 7.64 25.14
C ALA A 194 -5.02 6.58 25.27
N LEU A 195 -4.97 5.59 24.37
CA LEU A 195 -3.88 4.62 24.24
C LEU A 195 -2.76 5.10 23.31
N GLY A 196 -2.81 6.35 22.83
CA GLY A 196 -1.81 6.95 21.96
C GLY A 196 -1.83 6.40 20.53
N VAL A 197 -2.99 5.97 20.03
CA VAL A 197 -3.17 5.66 18.61
C VAL A 197 -3.22 6.96 17.81
N GLU A 198 -2.46 7.03 16.72
CA GLU A 198 -2.28 8.23 15.90
C GLU A 198 -3.19 8.27 14.66
N MET A 199 -3.73 7.14 14.23
CA MET A 199 -4.60 7.02 13.05
C MET A 199 -5.45 5.74 13.11
N ILE A 200 -6.70 5.82 12.64
CA ILE A 200 -7.60 4.68 12.47
C ILE A 200 -7.92 4.50 10.98
N GLU A 201 -7.53 3.38 10.40
CA GLU A 201 -7.75 3.03 8.99
C GLU A 201 -9.04 2.24 8.80
N GLN A 202 -9.83 2.72 7.83
CA GLN A 202 -11.08 2.16 7.33
C GLN A 202 -11.96 1.51 8.42
N PRO A 203 -12.52 2.30 9.36
CA PRO A 203 -13.36 1.75 10.43
C PRO A 203 -14.62 1.07 9.87
N LEU A 204 -15.28 1.71 8.89
CA LEU A 204 -16.56 1.28 8.34
C LEU A 204 -16.43 0.68 6.94
N PRO A 205 -17.38 -0.18 6.52
CA PRO A 205 -17.49 -0.61 5.13
C PRO A 205 -17.59 0.57 4.16
N ALA A 206 -16.85 0.52 3.05
CA ALA A 206 -16.74 1.63 2.10
C ALA A 206 -18.08 2.11 1.51
N ALA A 207 -19.07 1.22 1.41
CA ALA A 207 -20.41 1.57 0.93
C ALA A 207 -21.34 2.15 2.03
N GLN A 208 -20.89 2.17 3.28
CA GLN A 208 -21.69 2.49 4.48
C GLN A 208 -20.97 3.47 5.41
N ASP A 209 -20.12 4.32 4.85
CA ASP A 209 -19.24 5.22 5.60
C ASP A 209 -19.72 6.68 5.65
N ALA A 210 -20.91 6.98 5.12
CA ALA A 210 -21.39 8.36 4.96
C ALA A 210 -21.50 9.11 6.29
N ILE A 211 -21.83 8.39 7.36
CA ILE A 211 -21.97 8.93 8.72
C ILE A 211 -20.67 9.53 9.27
N LEU A 212 -19.50 9.13 8.75
CA LEU A 212 -18.21 9.66 9.20
C LEU A 212 -18.11 11.18 9.01
N ALA A 213 -18.82 11.77 8.04
CA ALA A 213 -18.85 13.22 7.85
C ALA A 213 -19.50 13.98 9.02
N ASP A 214 -20.33 13.31 9.81
CA ASP A 214 -21.09 13.90 10.92
C ASP A 214 -20.54 13.51 12.30
N LEU A 215 -19.51 12.65 12.36
CA LEU A 215 -18.91 12.18 13.61
C LEU A 215 -17.66 12.99 13.98
N ALA A 216 -17.35 13.06 15.27
CA ALA A 216 -16.07 13.58 15.71
C ALA A 216 -14.94 12.58 15.40
N HIS A 217 -13.75 13.11 15.08
CA HIS A 217 -12.54 12.32 14.86
C HIS A 217 -11.50 12.59 15.97
N PRO A 218 -11.68 12.07 17.21
CA PRO A 218 -10.67 12.18 18.28
C PRO A 218 -9.28 11.69 17.85
N VAL A 219 -9.25 10.66 16.98
CA VAL A 219 -8.10 10.19 16.23
C VAL A 219 -8.40 10.32 14.74
N PRO A 220 -7.45 10.81 13.91
CA PRO A 220 -7.64 10.93 12.46
C PRO A 220 -8.11 9.64 11.79
N LEU A 221 -9.12 9.74 10.93
CA LEU A 221 -9.64 8.63 10.16
C LEU A 221 -8.98 8.56 8.77
N CYS A 222 -8.56 7.36 8.38
CA CYS A 222 -7.88 7.09 7.12
C CYS A 222 -8.74 6.23 6.18
N ALA A 223 -8.93 6.68 4.95
CA ALA A 223 -9.60 5.90 3.91
C ALA A 223 -8.63 4.92 3.24
N ASP A 224 -8.92 3.62 3.26
CA ASP A 224 -8.24 2.58 2.48
C ASP A 224 -9.19 1.98 1.43
N GLU A 225 -10.08 1.07 1.81
CA GLU A 225 -11.04 0.44 0.89
C GLU A 225 -11.99 1.46 0.21
N SER A 226 -12.17 2.66 0.78
CA SER A 226 -12.92 3.75 0.16
C SER A 226 -12.12 4.58 -0.85
N ALA A 227 -10.78 4.52 -0.79
CA ALA A 227 -9.88 5.33 -1.60
C ALA A 227 -9.21 4.51 -2.69
N HIS A 228 -9.51 4.80 -3.97
CA HIS A 228 -8.90 4.09 -5.10
C HIS A 228 -8.05 4.98 -6.01
N ALA A 229 -8.69 5.89 -6.73
CA ALA A 229 -8.05 6.82 -7.68
C ALA A 229 -8.70 8.20 -7.56
N ARG A 230 -8.17 9.21 -8.27
CA ARG A 230 -8.63 10.61 -8.16
C ARG A 230 -10.14 10.81 -8.33
N LYS A 231 -10.76 10.03 -9.21
CA LYS A 231 -12.20 10.08 -9.46
C LYS A 231 -13.04 9.90 -8.18
N GLY A 232 -12.53 9.16 -7.19
CA GLY A 232 -13.21 8.93 -5.91
C GLY A 232 -12.94 10.00 -4.84
N LEU A 233 -11.88 10.81 -4.99
CA LEU A 233 -11.41 11.75 -3.97
C LEU A 233 -12.51 12.70 -3.46
N PRO A 234 -13.37 13.32 -4.30
CA PRO A 234 -14.40 14.22 -3.81
C PRO A 234 -15.38 13.59 -2.80
N SER A 235 -15.57 12.27 -2.84
CA SER A 235 -16.47 11.56 -1.92
C SER A 235 -15.86 11.27 -0.55
N LEU A 236 -14.55 11.46 -0.41
CA LEU A 236 -13.79 11.23 0.83
C LEU A 236 -13.62 12.51 1.67
N ILE A 237 -13.61 13.66 1.00
CA ILE A 237 -13.43 14.96 1.65
C ILE A 237 -14.56 15.19 2.66
N GLY A 238 -14.18 15.50 3.89
CA GLY A 238 -15.11 15.68 5.02
C GLY A 238 -15.42 14.39 5.79
N LYS A 239 -15.25 13.20 5.19
CA LYS A 239 -15.40 11.91 5.89
C LYS A 239 -14.10 11.38 6.49
N TYR A 240 -12.97 11.74 5.90
CA TYR A 240 -11.65 11.22 6.26
C TYR A 240 -10.63 12.37 6.33
N ASP A 241 -9.68 12.23 7.25
CA ASP A 241 -8.58 13.17 7.45
C ASP A 241 -7.32 12.73 6.69
N VAL A 242 -7.15 11.41 6.54
CA VAL A 242 -6.01 10.77 5.89
C VAL A 242 -6.48 9.92 4.71
N ILE A 243 -5.67 9.84 3.66
CA ILE A 243 -5.89 8.91 2.54
C ILE A 243 -4.75 7.89 2.46
N ASN A 244 -5.08 6.59 2.41
CA ASN A 244 -4.13 5.52 2.12
C ASN A 244 -4.06 5.26 0.60
N ILE A 245 -3.00 5.76 -0.03
CA ILE A 245 -2.73 5.57 -1.45
C ILE A 245 -1.96 4.26 -1.63
N LYS A 246 -2.52 3.32 -2.40
CA LYS A 246 -1.87 2.06 -2.79
C LYS A 246 -1.85 1.95 -4.30
N LEU A 247 -0.70 1.55 -4.85
CA LEU A 247 -0.51 1.50 -6.29
C LEU A 247 -1.42 0.50 -7.00
N ASP A 248 -1.77 -0.62 -6.36
CA ASP A 248 -2.77 -1.57 -6.89
C ASP A 248 -4.18 -0.97 -6.99
N LYS A 249 -4.52 0.02 -6.15
CA LYS A 249 -5.82 0.69 -6.20
C LYS A 249 -5.83 1.86 -7.19
N THR A 250 -4.73 2.64 -7.24
CA THR A 250 -4.58 3.72 -8.22
C THR A 250 -4.32 3.19 -9.62
N GLY A 251 -3.89 1.93 -9.74
CA GLY A 251 -3.47 1.34 -10.99
C GLY A 251 -2.18 1.95 -11.52
N GLY A 252 -1.19 2.17 -10.63
CA GLY A 252 0.16 2.59 -10.99
C GLY A 252 0.67 3.83 -10.26
N LEU A 253 1.97 4.06 -10.42
CA LEU A 253 2.70 5.22 -9.92
C LEU A 253 2.17 6.52 -10.54
N THR A 254 1.85 6.52 -11.83
CA THR A 254 1.37 7.72 -12.53
C THR A 254 0.12 8.31 -11.87
N GLU A 255 -0.91 7.49 -11.67
CA GLU A 255 -2.15 7.94 -11.02
C GLU A 255 -1.96 8.19 -9.52
N ALA A 256 -1.06 7.46 -8.85
CA ALA A 256 -0.74 7.69 -7.45
C ALA A 256 -0.13 9.07 -7.19
N LEU A 257 0.77 9.54 -8.07
CA LEU A 257 1.35 10.89 -7.97
C LEU A 257 0.28 11.97 -8.13
N TYR A 258 -0.66 11.78 -9.06
CA TYR A 258 -1.75 12.73 -9.25
C TYR A 258 -2.72 12.73 -8.07
N LEU A 259 -3.12 11.54 -7.58
CA LEU A 259 -4.00 11.43 -6.41
C LEU A 259 -3.37 12.07 -5.18
N ARG A 260 -2.08 11.84 -4.95
CA ARG A 260 -1.35 12.46 -3.84
C ARG A 260 -1.42 13.98 -3.91
N ALA A 261 -1.09 14.57 -5.05
CA ALA A 261 -1.10 16.03 -5.22
C ALA A 261 -2.50 16.63 -5.00
N GLU A 262 -3.55 15.98 -5.52
CA GLU A 262 -4.93 16.44 -5.35
C GLU A 262 -5.43 16.27 -3.90
N ALA A 263 -5.04 15.20 -3.21
CA ALA A 263 -5.39 14.98 -1.82
C ALA A 263 -4.68 15.97 -0.88
N GLU A 264 -3.38 16.24 -1.10
CA GLU A 264 -2.64 17.28 -0.37
C GLU A 264 -3.27 18.67 -0.60
N ALA A 265 -3.66 18.99 -1.83
CA ALA A 265 -4.36 20.24 -2.15
C ALA A 265 -5.75 20.35 -1.50
N ALA A 266 -6.41 19.22 -1.24
CA ALA A 266 -7.65 19.14 -0.49
C ALA A 266 -7.45 19.19 1.04
N GLY A 267 -6.21 19.28 1.52
CA GLY A 267 -5.89 19.36 2.94
C GLY A 267 -5.89 18.01 3.66
N MET A 268 -5.93 16.89 2.93
CA MET A 268 -5.83 15.56 3.53
C MET A 268 -4.37 15.22 3.84
N GLU A 269 -4.15 14.51 4.93
CA GLU A 269 -2.85 13.91 5.21
C GLU A 269 -2.65 12.63 4.38
N ILE A 270 -1.38 12.31 4.10
CA ILE A 270 -1.03 11.21 3.20
C ILE A 270 -0.49 10.03 3.98
N MET A 271 -1.09 8.87 3.75
CA MET A 271 -0.52 7.57 4.01
C MET A 271 -0.20 6.88 2.69
N ILE A 272 0.99 6.32 2.55
CA ILE A 272 1.31 5.42 1.42
C ILE A 272 1.39 4.01 1.94
N GLY A 273 0.45 3.17 1.51
CA GLY A 273 0.37 1.77 1.89
C GLY A 273 0.68 0.84 0.73
N CYS A 274 0.69 -0.46 1.04
CA CYS A 274 0.81 -1.50 0.03
C CYS A 274 -0.24 -2.60 0.20
N MET A 275 -0.35 -3.44 -0.82
CA MET A 275 -0.76 -4.83 -0.63
C MET A 275 0.41 -5.61 -0.05
N LEU A 276 0.15 -6.77 0.54
CA LEU A 276 1.23 -7.68 0.91
C LEU A 276 1.89 -8.18 -0.38
N ALA A 277 3.10 -7.67 -0.68
CA ALA A 277 3.83 -7.88 -1.93
C ALA A 277 5.34 -7.88 -1.68
N THR A 278 6.13 -8.07 -2.73
CA THR A 278 7.60 -8.12 -2.65
C THR A 278 8.23 -6.74 -2.73
N SER A 279 9.55 -6.67 -2.61
CA SER A 279 10.32 -5.44 -2.82
C SER A 279 10.05 -4.77 -4.18
N LEU A 280 9.71 -5.53 -5.23
CA LEU A 280 9.41 -4.95 -6.54
C LEU A 280 8.12 -4.12 -6.52
N GLY A 281 7.08 -4.57 -5.82
CA GLY A 281 5.85 -3.79 -5.64
C GLY A 281 6.05 -2.56 -4.76
N MET A 282 6.95 -2.64 -3.77
CA MET A 282 7.25 -1.51 -2.89
C MET A 282 8.06 -0.41 -3.57
N ALA A 283 8.88 -0.74 -4.57
CA ALA A 283 9.85 0.21 -5.16
C ALA A 283 9.23 1.49 -5.75
N PRO A 284 8.19 1.41 -6.61
CA PRO A 284 7.50 2.62 -7.06
C PRO A 284 6.73 3.31 -5.93
N ALA A 285 6.16 2.56 -4.98
CA ALA A 285 5.44 3.13 -3.83
C ALA A 285 6.37 3.93 -2.89
N PHE A 286 7.62 3.49 -2.75
CA PHE A 286 8.66 4.20 -1.98
C PHE A 286 8.90 5.63 -2.47
N LEU A 287 8.77 5.87 -3.78
CA LEU A 287 8.86 7.21 -4.35
C LEU A 287 7.68 8.07 -3.89
N VAL A 288 6.45 7.57 -4.01
CA VAL A 288 5.24 8.29 -3.58
C VAL A 288 5.21 8.48 -2.06
N ALA A 289 5.92 7.65 -1.29
CA ALA A 289 6.02 7.75 0.17
C ALA A 289 6.90 8.88 0.69
N GLN A 290 7.72 9.51 -0.16
CA GLN A 290 8.62 10.58 0.27
C GLN A 290 7.84 11.79 0.83
N GLY A 291 7.99 12.05 2.13
CA GLY A 291 7.27 13.13 2.82
C GLY A 291 5.83 12.81 3.23
N ALA A 292 5.36 11.57 3.05
CA ALA A 292 4.07 11.12 3.59
C ALA A 292 4.12 11.09 5.13
N LYS A 293 2.97 11.31 5.78
CA LYS A 293 2.87 11.29 7.26
C LYS A 293 2.99 9.88 7.81
N PHE A 294 2.42 8.92 7.09
CA PHE A 294 2.49 7.49 7.42
C PHE A 294 2.94 6.70 6.19
N VAL A 295 3.75 5.68 6.41
CA VAL A 295 4.23 4.78 5.36
C VAL A 295 4.05 3.35 5.83
N ASP A 296 3.42 2.51 5.03
CA ASP A 296 3.09 1.11 5.28
C ASP A 296 3.50 0.28 4.05
N LEU A 297 4.81 0.08 3.92
CA LEU A 297 5.48 -0.64 2.82
C LEU A 297 6.22 -1.87 3.37
N ASP A 298 5.57 -2.56 4.29
CA ASP A 298 6.16 -3.63 5.09
C ASP A 298 6.03 -5.03 4.48
N GLY A 299 5.44 -5.13 3.28
CA GLY A 299 5.26 -6.38 2.54
C GLY A 299 6.51 -7.30 2.59
N PRO A 300 7.69 -6.81 2.17
CA PRO A 300 8.95 -7.57 2.26
C PRO A 300 9.30 -8.09 3.65
N LEU A 301 9.02 -7.32 4.71
CA LEU A 301 9.32 -7.69 6.10
C LEU A 301 8.41 -8.81 6.62
N LEU A 302 7.28 -9.05 5.96
CA LEU A 302 6.29 -10.06 6.31
C LEU A 302 6.44 -11.34 5.45
N LEU A 303 7.26 -11.32 4.40
CA LEU A 303 7.58 -12.49 3.60
C LEU A 303 8.67 -13.35 4.26
N ALA A 304 8.59 -14.66 4.06
CA ALA A 304 9.67 -15.58 4.46
C ALA A 304 10.84 -15.52 3.49
N VAL A 305 10.57 -15.19 2.22
CA VAL A 305 11.56 -14.96 1.17
C VAL A 305 11.07 -13.79 0.31
N ASP A 306 11.94 -12.80 0.10
CA ASP A 306 11.71 -11.68 -0.79
C ASP A 306 12.60 -11.78 -2.05
N ARG A 307 12.49 -10.83 -2.98
CA ARG A 307 13.32 -10.77 -4.19
C ARG A 307 14.79 -10.50 -3.86
N GLU A 308 15.67 -10.98 -4.73
CA GLU A 308 17.09 -10.63 -4.75
C GLU A 308 17.48 -10.05 -6.12
N PRO A 309 18.00 -8.80 -6.18
CA PRO A 309 18.08 -7.84 -5.07
C PRO A 309 16.69 -7.38 -4.60
N GLY A 310 16.58 -7.10 -3.30
CA GLY A 310 15.40 -6.49 -2.67
C GLY A 310 15.78 -5.19 -1.96
N PHE A 311 14.85 -4.65 -1.17
CA PHE A 311 15.12 -3.49 -0.32
C PHE A 311 16.09 -3.83 0.82
N GLU A 312 16.95 -2.87 1.15
CA GLU A 312 17.76 -2.92 2.36
C GLU A 312 16.98 -2.29 3.52
N PHE A 313 16.84 -3.03 4.62
CA PHE A 313 16.15 -2.58 5.83
C PHE A 313 17.08 -2.57 7.04
N GLU A 314 17.09 -1.47 7.79
CA GLU A 314 17.64 -1.38 9.14
C GLU A 314 16.48 -1.32 10.15
N GLY A 315 16.03 -2.50 10.60
CA GLY A 315 14.80 -2.60 11.38
C GLY A 315 13.59 -2.23 10.54
N SER A 316 13.06 -1.02 10.71
CA SER A 316 11.96 -0.47 9.88
C SER A 316 12.37 0.75 9.05
N LEU A 317 13.66 1.13 9.10
CA LEU A 317 14.22 2.13 8.19
C LEU A 317 14.47 1.44 6.84
N MET A 318 13.71 1.84 5.84
CA MET A 318 13.76 1.33 4.46
C MET A 318 14.63 2.27 3.63
N HIS A 319 15.72 1.74 3.06
CA HIS A 319 16.64 2.53 2.23
C HIS A 319 16.13 2.65 0.78
N PRO A 320 16.54 3.68 0.02
CA PRO A 320 16.13 3.82 -1.38
C PRO A 320 16.44 2.57 -2.23
N PRO A 321 15.54 2.18 -3.16
CA PRO A 321 15.78 1.01 -4.02
C PRO A 321 16.97 1.27 -4.96
N LYS A 322 17.71 0.21 -5.26
CA LYS A 322 18.76 0.26 -6.28
C LYS A 322 18.17 0.04 -7.69
N PRO A 323 18.76 0.61 -8.76
CA PRO A 323 18.27 0.45 -10.13
C PRO A 323 18.17 -1.01 -10.61
N GLU A 324 18.95 -1.93 -10.02
CA GLU A 324 18.85 -3.37 -10.30
C GLU A 324 17.52 -3.97 -9.83
N LEU A 325 16.87 -3.37 -8.82
CA LEU A 325 15.52 -3.72 -8.38
C LEU A 325 14.49 -3.02 -9.29
N TRP A 326 14.51 -1.69 -9.35
CA TRP A 326 13.53 -0.90 -10.09
C TRP A 326 13.94 0.60 -10.17
N GLY A 327 13.66 1.25 -11.29
CA GLY A 327 13.78 2.71 -11.50
C GLY A 327 15.20 3.21 -11.75
#